data_AF-A0A958DE62-F1
#
_entry.id   AF-A0A958DE62-F1
#
_cell.length_a   1.000
_cell.length_b   1.000
_cell.length_c   1.000
_cell.angle_alpha   90.00
_cell.angle_beta   90.00
_cell.angle_gamma   90.00
#
_symmetry.space_group_name_H-M   'P 1'
#
loop_
_entity.id
_entity.type
_entity.pdbx_description
1 polymer ?
#
loop_
_entity_poly.entity_id
_entity_poly.type
_entity_poly.pdbx_seq_one_letter_code
_entity_poly.pdbx_strand_id
1 'polypeptide(L)' 'MENHQLTPDEIADKILILAEQFNQFVFENPEILDEVPEKAALVFLDVDDPAFNEANLELAHASPLPPESSGHIFIEM' A
#
# COMPACT_ATOMS: atom_id res chain seq x y z
N MET A 1 23.80 -16.87 -1.18
CA MET A 1 22.72 -16.11 -1.82
C MET A 1 22.49 -14.94 -0.89
N GLU A 2 22.92 -13.75 -1.28
CA GLU A 2 22.65 -12.55 -0.47
C GLU A 2 21.14 -12.33 -0.54
N ASN A 3 20.46 -12.37 0.62
CA ASN A 3 19.08 -11.95 0.71
C ASN A 3 19.07 -10.45 0.41
N HIS A 4 18.70 -10.08 -0.82
CA HIS A 4 18.53 -8.68 -1.17
C HIS A 4 17.23 -8.21 -0.54
N GLN A 5 17.34 -7.70 0.69
CA GLN A 5 16.24 -7.02 1.36
C GLN A 5 16.04 -5.66 0.69
N LEU A 6 14.81 -5.38 0.27
CA LEU A 6 14.47 -4.09 -0.33
C LEU A 6 14.80 -2.96 0.66
N THR A 7 15.37 -1.89 0.12
CA THR A 7 15.64 -0.67 0.89
C THR A 7 14.35 0.13 1.09
N PRO A 8 14.28 0.98 2.14
CA PRO A 8 13.12 1.85 2.35
C PRO A 8 12.79 2.74 1.14
N ASP A 9 13.82 3.21 0.42
CA ASP A 9 13.64 4.06 -0.76
C ASP A 9 13.00 3.27 -1.91
N GLU A 10 13.44 2.03 -2.15
CA GLU A 10 12.84 1.15 -3.19
C GLU A 10 11.38 0.81 -2.86
N ILE A 11 11.06 0.59 -1.58
CA ILE A 11 9.69 0.37 -1.13
C ILE A 11 8.85 1.63 -1.36
N ALA A 12 9.36 2.81 -0.99
CA ALA A 12 8.65 4.08 -1.15
C ALA A 12 8.38 4.43 -2.63
N ASP A 13 9.38 4.25 -3.50
CA ASP A 13 9.25 4.48 -4.93
C ASP A 13 8.15 3.60 -5.52
N LYS A 14 8.10 2.33 -5.11
CA LYS A 14 7.09 1.40 -5.60
C LYS A 14 5.69 1.70 -5.06
N ILE A 15 5.56 2.08 -3.79
CA ILE A 15 4.30 2.57 -3.21
C ILE A 15 3.77 3.75 -4.02
N LEU A 16 4.64 4.69 -4.41
CA LEU A 16 4.22 5.85 -5.20
C LEU A 16 3.65 5.46 -6.56
N ILE A 17 4.29 4.51 -7.25
CA ILE A 17 3.82 3.98 -8.54
C ILE A 17 2.44 3.33 -8.38
N LEU A 18 2.26 2.46 -7.38
CA LEU A 18 0.98 1.79 -7.14
C LEU A 18 -0.12 2.78 -6.73
N ALA A 19 0.22 3.81 -5.96
CA ALA A 19 -0.72 4.87 -5.59
C ALA A 19 -1.19 5.67 -6.82
N GLU A 20 -0.30 5.95 -7.77
CA GLU A 20 -0.67 6.59 -9.05
C GLU A 20 -1.62 5.70 -9.87
N GLN A 21 -1.34 4.40 -9.96
CA GLN A 21 -2.22 3.45 -10.63
C GLN A 21 -3.59 3.37 -9.96
N PHE A 22 -3.63 3.30 -8.63
CA PHE A 22 -4.88 3.30 -7.87
C PHE A 22 -5.68 4.60 -8.08
N ASN A 23 -5.01 5.76 -8.07
CA ASN A 23 -5.67 7.03 -8.35
C ASN A 23 -6.33 7.02 -9.74
N GLN A 24 -5.62 6.55 -10.76
CA GLN A 24 -6.18 6.45 -12.11
C GLN A 24 -7.37 5.48 -12.17
N PHE A 25 -7.26 4.33 -11.51
CA PHE A 25 -8.35 3.37 -11.43
C PHE A 25 -9.59 3.93 -10.73
N VAL A 26 -9.42 4.68 -9.64
CA VAL A 26 -10.49 5.39 -8.92
C VAL A 26 -11.12 6.48 -9.78
N PHE A 27 -10.35 7.19 -10.61
CA PHE A 27 -10.93 8.16 -11.54
C PHE A 27 -11.88 7.50 -12.54
N GLU A 28 -11.60 6.27 -12.95
CA GLU A 28 -12.46 5.49 -13.85
C GLU A 28 -13.61 4.78 -13.12
N ASN A 29 -13.45 4.50 -11.82
CA ASN A 29 -14.38 3.74 -10.98
C ASN A 29 -14.57 4.44 -9.61
N PRO A 30 -15.22 5.61 -9.57
CA PRO A 30 -15.30 6.43 -8.36
C PRO A 30 -16.09 5.76 -7.22
N GLU A 31 -16.99 4.82 -7.51
CA GLU A 31 -17.78 4.06 -6.53
C GLU A 31 -16.93 3.28 -5.53
N ILE A 32 -15.68 2.97 -5.88
CA ILE A 32 -14.76 2.24 -5.01
C ILE A 32 -14.40 3.08 -3.77
N LEU A 33 -14.39 4.40 -3.88
CA LEU A 33 -14.15 5.28 -2.74
C LEU A 33 -15.27 5.20 -1.70
N ASP A 34 -16.49 4.82 -2.09
CA ASP A 34 -17.60 4.63 -1.14
C ASP A 34 -17.38 3.40 -0.24
N GLU A 35 -16.55 2.45 -0.67
CA GLU A 35 -16.20 1.25 0.10
C GLU A 35 -14.97 1.46 1.00
N VAL A 36 -14.17 2.50 0.75
CA VAL A 36 -12.98 2.81 1.55
C VAL A 36 -13.36 3.59 2.81
N PRO A 37 -13.08 3.06 4.02
CA PRO A 37 -13.35 3.79 5.25
C PRO A 37 -12.59 5.12 5.31
N GLU A 38 -13.26 6.17 5.79
CA GLU A 38 -12.59 7.43 6.06
C GLU A 38 -11.38 7.21 6.99
N LYS A 39 -10.26 7.88 6.71
CA LYS A 39 -9.02 7.83 7.50
C LYS A 39 -8.37 6.44 7.62
N ALA A 40 -8.70 5.51 6.71
CA ALA A 40 -7.94 4.28 6.55
C ALA A 40 -6.53 4.57 6.04
N ALA A 41 -5.55 3.80 6.49
CA ALA A 41 -4.23 3.75 5.89
C ALA A 41 -4.23 2.73 4.75
N LEU A 42 -3.94 3.18 3.53
CA LEU A 42 -3.87 2.30 2.37
C LEU A 42 -2.51 1.63 2.31
N VAL A 43 -2.50 0.31 2.19
CA VAL A 43 -1.31 -0.52 2.01
C VAL A 43 -1.41 -1.17 0.64
N PHE A 44 -0.59 -0.72 -0.29
CA PHE A 44 -0.56 -1.26 -1.64
C PHE A 44 0.29 -2.52 -1.73
N LEU A 45 -0.24 -3.53 -2.41
CA LEU A 45 0.41 -4.80 -2.69
C LEU A 45 0.46 -4.99 -4.20
N ASP A 46 1.60 -5.46 -4.70
CA ASP A 46 1.81 -5.78 -6.12
C ASP A 46 1.64 -7.30 -6.31
N VAL A 47 0.69 -7.71 -7.15
CA VAL A 47 0.41 -9.13 -7.39
C VAL A 47 1.60 -9.91 -7.96
N ASP A 48 2.54 -9.22 -8.62
CA ASP A 48 3.69 -9.82 -9.28
C ASP A 48 4.98 -9.77 -8.43
N ASP A 49 4.96 -9.11 -7.26
CA ASP A 49 6.15 -8.95 -6.40
C ASP A 49 5.90 -9.27 -4.92
N PRO A 50 5.99 -10.57 -4.56
CA PRO A 50 5.84 -11.01 -3.18
C PRO A 50 6.89 -10.44 -2.22
N ALA A 51 8.10 -10.12 -2.69
CA ALA A 51 9.18 -9.62 -1.85
C ALA A 51 8.91 -8.18 -1.41
N PHE A 52 8.40 -7.35 -2.32
CA PHE A 52 7.87 -6.03 -1.99
C PHE A 52 6.71 -6.12 -0.99
N ASN A 53 5.78 -7.05 -1.22
CA ASN A 53 4.61 -7.20 -0.35
C ASN A 53 5.01 -7.52 1.09
N GLU A 54 5.94 -8.47 1.28
CA GLU A 54 6.45 -8.81 2.61
C GLU A 54 7.09 -7.59 3.29
N ALA A 55 7.98 -6.87 2.60
CA ALA A 55 8.67 -5.72 3.15
C ALA A 55 7.71 -4.54 3.46
N ASN A 56 6.72 -4.29 2.60
CA ASN A 56 5.75 -3.22 2.81
C ASN A 56 4.78 -3.54 3.95
N LEU A 57 4.37 -4.81 4.09
CA LEU A 57 3.57 -5.26 5.23
C LEU A 57 4.32 -5.08 6.55
N GLU A 58 5.60 -5.42 6.60
CA GLU A 58 6.44 -5.17 7.79
C GLU A 58 6.47 -3.68 8.14
N LEU A 59 6.63 -2.80 7.14
CA LEU A 59 6.63 -1.35 7.33
C LEU A 59 5.28 -0.84 7.86
N ALA A 60 4.16 -1.32 7.31
CA ALA A 60 2.83 -0.96 7.75
C ALA A 60 2.56 -1.39 9.19
N HIS A 61 2.98 -2.61 9.56
CA HIS A 61 2.83 -3.11 10.94
C HIS A 61 3.71 -2.40 11.96
N ALA A 62 4.90 -1.96 11.56
CA ALA A 62 5.80 -1.18 12.41
C ALA A 62 5.35 0.27 12.59
N SER A 63 4.49 0.78 11.71
CA SER A 63 4.07 2.18 11.71
C SER A 63 2.83 2.38 12.60
N PRO A 64 2.91 3.27 13.61
CA PRO A 64 1.75 3.56 14.44
C PRO A 64 0.70 4.31 13.63
N LEU A 65 -0.53 3.82 13.65
CA LEU A 65 -1.67 4.53 13.08
C LEU A 65 -2.14 5.66 14.02
N PRO A 66 -2.64 6.78 13.48
CA PRO A 66 -3.34 7.78 14.28
C PRO A 66 -4.49 7.17 15.08
N PRO A 67 -4.81 7.66 16.29
CA PRO A 67 -5.91 7.14 17.11
C PRO A 67 -7.27 7.12 16.41
N GLU A 68 -7.49 8.06 15.50
CA GLU A 68 -8.70 8.20 14.67
C GLU A 68 -8.67 7.38 13.37
N SER A 69 -7.64 6.56 13.15
CA SER A 69 -7.55 5.73 11.96
C SER A 69 -8.55 4.58 12.00
N SER A 70 -9.13 4.28 10.85
CA SER A 70 -10.01 3.12 10.64
C SER A 70 -9.23 1.80 10.46
N GLY A 71 -7.90 1.83 10.58
CA GLY A 71 -7.03 0.68 10.38
C GLY A 71 -6.34 0.66 9.02
N HIS A 72 -5.71 -0.47 8.70
CA HIS A 72 -5.11 -0.72 7.40
C HIS A 72 -6.13 -1.31 6.43
N ILE A 73 -6.12 -0.83 5.19
CA ILE A 73 -6.83 -1.42 4.06
C ILE A 73 -5.79 -1.85 3.04
N PHE A 74 -5.85 -3.12 2.64
CA PHE A 74 -4.92 -3.70 1.68
C PHE A 74 -5.54 -3.64 0.29
N ILE A 75 -4.79 -3.08 -0.65
CA ILE A 75 -5.19 -2.95 -2.05
C ILE A 75 -4.20 -3.74 -2.88
N GLU A 76 -4.68 -4.80 -3.51
CA GLU A 76 -3.92 -5.59 -4.47
C GLU A 76 -4.12 -4.98 -5.87
N MET A 77 -3.01 -4.68 -6.53
CA MET A 77 -2.95 -4.05 -7.85
C MET A 77 -2.19 -4.94 -8.84
#